data_AF-A0A1H5C8U4-F1
#
_entry.id   AF-A0A1H5C8U4-F1
#
_cell.length_a   1.000
_cell.length_b   1.000
_cell.length_c   1.000
_cell.angle_alpha   90.00
_cell.angle_beta   90.00
_cell.angle_gamma   90.00
#
_symmetry.space_group_name_H-M   'P 1'
#
loop_
_entity.id
_entity.type
_entity.pdbx_description
1 polymer ?
#
loop_
_entity_poly.entity_id
_entity_poly.type
_entity_poly.pdbx_seq_one_letter_code
_entity_poly.pdbx_strand_id
1 'polypeptide(L)'
;MPDSPLIPARVLHVWPDVDRPPLVGVDQLRPLSAEDLGLSGALATRIAAWQALLEADHLGGREGWRTAEAEADYAREAHAILDALVVEVPGFVIEYSLWPIAERGYAGGWATGWSPSGETPLPAGTDVRQFDEAPERWVRLMSDYGSTALWATYGNIGPEHLNLPAALAAELQAWQAIWDSELDWETGWSSDAAAQRYRDDGLRLLPLVAAELPGHVVELIAGGDRAYAGAWVDGWLPTLPDTVYSAYGD
;
A
#
# COMPACT_ATOMS: atom_id res chain seq x y z
N MET A 1 17.90 -19.90 -13.32
CA MET A 1 17.05 -20.08 -12.12
C MET A 1 15.79 -19.31 -12.39
N PRO A 2 14.58 -19.82 -12.11
CA PRO A 2 13.37 -19.09 -12.47
C PRO A 2 13.26 -17.84 -11.60
N ASP A 3 13.06 -16.70 -12.26
CA ASP A 3 12.84 -15.39 -11.69
C ASP A 3 11.64 -15.43 -10.73
N SER A 4 11.87 -15.16 -9.45
CA SER A 4 10.79 -14.98 -8.50
C SER A 4 10.27 -13.55 -8.65
N PRO A 5 8.98 -13.31 -8.95
CA PRO A 5 8.46 -11.96 -8.93
C PRO A 5 8.38 -11.50 -7.48
N LEU A 6 9.18 -10.49 -7.15
CA LEU A 6 9.06 -9.71 -5.92
C LEU A 6 7.91 -8.70 -6.15
N ILE A 7 6.95 -8.60 -5.20
CA ILE A 7 5.74 -7.74 -5.19
C ILE A 7 4.52 -8.38 -5.92
N PRO A 8 3.30 -8.41 -5.33
CA PRO A 8 2.22 -9.26 -5.83
C PRO A 8 1.67 -8.75 -7.16
N ALA A 9 1.48 -9.67 -8.11
CA ALA A 9 1.02 -9.43 -9.49
C ALA A 9 -0.41 -8.83 -9.63
N ARG A 10 -1.00 -8.29 -8.54
CA ARG A 10 -2.43 -7.94 -8.45
C ARG A 10 -2.70 -6.68 -7.62
N VAL A 11 -1.85 -5.67 -7.71
CA VAL A 11 -2.23 -4.30 -7.32
C VAL A 11 -2.71 -3.58 -8.57
N LEU A 12 -3.94 -3.10 -8.53
CA LEU A 12 -4.52 -2.22 -9.55
C LEU A 12 -4.54 -0.81 -8.96
N HIS A 13 -3.88 0.11 -9.64
CA HIS A 13 -3.89 1.50 -9.24
C HIS A 13 -4.95 2.27 -10.00
N VAL A 14 -5.76 3.02 -9.28
CA VAL A 14 -6.83 3.86 -9.82
C VAL A 14 -6.46 5.32 -9.59
N TRP A 15 -6.01 5.98 -10.66
CA TRP A 15 -5.61 7.38 -10.65
C TRP A 15 -6.24 8.16 -11.79
N PRO A 16 -7.07 9.15 -11.48
CA PRO A 16 -7.48 10.12 -12.48
C PRO A 16 -6.27 11.01 -12.82
N ASP A 17 -5.74 10.83 -14.02
CA ASP A 17 -4.57 11.57 -14.51
C ASP A 17 -4.80 11.87 -16.01
N VAL A 18 -4.35 13.03 -16.47
CA VAL A 18 -4.39 13.38 -17.90
C VAL A 18 -3.23 12.81 -18.67
N ASP A 19 -2.11 12.57 -17.99
CA ASP A 19 -0.89 12.06 -18.59
C ASP A 19 -0.81 10.52 -18.47
N ARG A 20 -1.72 9.90 -17.72
CA ARG A 20 -1.78 8.45 -17.52
C ARG A 20 -3.21 7.92 -17.63
N PRO A 21 -3.40 6.71 -18.17
CA PRO A 21 -4.70 6.07 -18.14
C PRO A 21 -5.20 5.84 -16.71
N PRO A 22 -6.52 5.87 -16.48
CA PRO A 22 -7.10 5.85 -15.14
C PRO A 22 -6.83 4.58 -14.34
N LEU A 23 -6.41 3.52 -15.03
CA LEU A 23 -6.09 2.21 -14.49
C LEU A 23 -4.65 1.83 -14.84
N VAL A 24 -3.85 1.55 -13.83
CA VAL A 24 -2.43 1.19 -13.99
C VAL A 24 -2.12 -0.10 -13.23
N GLY A 25 -1.30 -0.96 -13.83
CA GLY A 25 -0.85 -2.21 -13.21
C GLY A 25 0.19 -1.99 -12.10
N VAL A 26 0.59 -3.09 -11.48
CA VAL A 26 1.37 -3.23 -10.22
C VAL A 26 2.43 -2.16 -9.95
N ASP A 27 3.21 -1.77 -10.96
CA ASP A 27 4.38 -0.88 -10.83
C ASP A 27 4.09 0.59 -11.20
N GLN A 28 2.84 0.94 -11.49
CA GLN A 28 2.46 2.22 -12.09
C GLN A 28 3.10 2.47 -13.48
N LEU A 29 3.74 1.48 -14.09
CA LEU A 29 4.48 1.63 -15.36
C LEU A 29 3.67 1.15 -16.55
N ARG A 30 2.77 0.18 -16.34
CA ARG A 30 1.93 -0.36 -17.42
C ARG A 30 0.48 0.10 -17.27
N PRO A 31 -0.02 0.95 -18.19
CA PRO A 31 -1.44 1.16 -18.33
C PRO A 31 -2.20 -0.14 -18.60
N LEU A 32 -3.32 -0.32 -17.93
CA LEU A 32 -4.21 -1.45 -18.15
C LEU A 32 -5.52 -0.95 -18.77
N SER A 33 -5.90 -1.56 -19.88
CA SER A 33 -7.22 -1.33 -20.45
C SER A 33 -8.30 -2.10 -19.67
N ALA A 34 -9.56 -1.71 -19.85
CA ALA A 34 -10.68 -2.51 -19.37
C ALA A 34 -10.66 -3.95 -19.93
N GLU A 35 -10.16 -4.13 -21.16
CA GLU A 35 -9.98 -5.45 -21.78
C GLU A 35 -8.88 -6.27 -21.09
N ASP A 36 -7.74 -5.66 -20.75
CA ASP A 36 -6.65 -6.32 -20.01
C ASP A 36 -7.13 -6.88 -18.65
N LEU A 37 -8.09 -6.18 -18.03
CA LEU A 37 -8.67 -6.53 -16.74
C LEU A 37 -9.93 -7.40 -16.85
N GLY A 38 -10.46 -7.62 -18.07
CA GLY A 38 -11.70 -8.35 -18.28
C GLY A 38 -12.94 -7.66 -17.70
N LEU A 39 -12.95 -6.33 -17.61
CA LEU A 39 -14.08 -5.56 -17.08
C LEU A 39 -15.29 -5.66 -17.99
N SER A 40 -16.48 -5.54 -17.40
CA SER A 40 -17.73 -5.39 -18.13
C SER A 40 -17.72 -4.10 -18.96
N GLY A 41 -18.40 -4.13 -20.11
CA GLY A 41 -18.54 -2.93 -20.95
C GLY A 41 -19.22 -1.77 -20.22
N ALA A 42 -20.08 -2.08 -19.24
CA ALA A 42 -20.72 -1.07 -18.40
C ALA A 42 -19.70 -0.37 -17.49
N LEU A 43 -18.88 -1.12 -16.75
CA LEU A 43 -17.85 -0.55 -15.89
C LEU A 43 -16.78 0.21 -16.71
N ALA A 44 -16.35 -0.35 -17.84
CA ALA A 44 -15.44 0.33 -18.76
C ALA A 44 -15.97 1.69 -19.22
N THR A 45 -17.26 1.77 -19.58
CA THR A 45 -17.91 3.02 -20.00
C THR A 45 -17.99 4.03 -18.85
N ARG A 46 -18.27 3.57 -17.61
CA ARG A 46 -18.29 4.44 -16.43
C ARG A 46 -16.93 5.03 -16.12
N ILE A 47 -15.87 4.23 -16.17
CA ILE A 47 -14.48 4.70 -15.96
C ILE A 47 -14.10 5.77 -16.99
N ALA A 48 -14.44 5.56 -18.26
CA ALA A 48 -14.20 6.56 -19.31
C ALA A 48 -15.00 7.86 -19.07
N ALA A 49 -16.25 7.77 -18.64
CA ALA A 49 -17.08 8.94 -18.34
C ALA A 49 -16.55 9.71 -17.11
N TRP A 50 -16.10 8.99 -16.08
CA TRP A 50 -15.46 9.57 -14.89
C TRP A 50 -14.17 10.32 -15.23
N GLN A 51 -13.32 9.75 -16.09
CA GLN A 51 -12.14 10.43 -16.62
C GLN A 51 -12.52 11.70 -17.40
N ALA A 52 -13.56 11.64 -18.24
CA ALA A 52 -14.02 12.80 -19.01
C ALA A 52 -14.57 13.93 -18.09
N LEU A 53 -15.20 13.59 -16.95
CA LEU A 53 -15.65 14.58 -15.96
C LEU A 53 -14.47 15.34 -15.35
N LEU A 54 -13.39 14.64 -14.99
CA LEU A 54 -12.15 15.26 -14.52
C LEU A 54 -11.61 16.27 -15.54
N GLU A 55 -11.47 15.82 -16.79
CA GLU A 55 -10.90 16.63 -17.88
C GLU A 55 -11.74 17.88 -18.16
N ALA A 56 -13.07 17.72 -18.23
CA ALA A 56 -13.98 18.81 -18.59
C ALA A 56 -14.17 19.84 -17.47
N ASP A 57 -14.37 19.38 -16.23
CA ASP A 57 -14.83 20.23 -15.13
C ASP A 57 -13.74 20.63 -14.13
N HIS A 58 -12.58 19.96 -14.14
CA HIS A 58 -11.45 20.34 -13.29
C HIS A 58 -10.25 20.87 -14.10
N LEU A 59 -9.94 20.29 -15.26
CA LEU A 59 -8.72 20.60 -16.01
C LEU A 59 -8.92 21.52 -17.22
N GLY A 60 -10.16 21.99 -17.46
CA GLY A 60 -10.54 22.89 -18.57
C GLY A 60 -9.98 24.32 -18.52
N GLY A 61 -8.76 24.51 -18.00
CA GLY A 61 -8.04 25.79 -17.94
C GLY A 61 -8.31 26.62 -16.68
N ARG A 62 -8.76 26.01 -15.58
CA ARG A 62 -8.99 26.65 -14.28
C ARG A 62 -8.39 25.79 -13.18
N GLU A 63 -7.90 26.41 -12.11
CA GLU A 63 -7.59 25.66 -10.88
C GLU A 63 -8.90 25.39 -10.15
N GLY A 64 -9.27 24.11 -10.02
CA GLY A 64 -10.43 23.68 -9.23
C GLY A 64 -11.66 23.27 -10.03
N TRP A 65 -12.61 22.67 -9.33
CA TRP A 65 -13.88 22.23 -9.90
C TRP A 65 -14.74 23.40 -10.39
N ARG A 66 -15.40 23.20 -11.53
CA ARG A 66 -16.36 24.16 -12.08
C ARG A 66 -17.48 24.52 -11.10
N THR A 67 -17.94 23.56 -10.30
CA THR A 67 -18.95 23.72 -9.25
C THR A 67 -18.72 22.70 -8.13
N ALA A 68 -19.23 22.97 -6.92
CA ALA A 68 -19.22 22.00 -5.82
C ALA A 68 -20.10 20.75 -6.12
N GLU A 69 -21.11 20.89 -6.97
CA GLU A 69 -21.93 19.76 -7.42
C GLU A 69 -21.12 18.82 -8.32
N ALA A 70 -20.30 19.37 -9.23
CA ALA A 70 -19.40 18.58 -10.07
C ALA A 70 -18.35 17.82 -9.24
N GLU A 71 -17.81 18.45 -8.20
CA GLU A 71 -16.93 17.78 -7.23
C GLU A 71 -17.62 16.61 -6.52
N ALA A 72 -18.83 16.83 -6.03
CA ALA A 72 -19.59 15.80 -5.32
C ALA A 72 -20.04 14.64 -6.23
N ASP A 73 -20.41 14.94 -7.48
CA ASP A 73 -20.77 13.93 -8.47
C ASP A 73 -19.56 13.11 -8.89
N TYR A 74 -18.40 13.76 -9.05
CA TYR A 74 -17.13 13.09 -9.32
C TYR A 74 -16.74 12.13 -8.19
N ALA A 75 -16.79 12.57 -6.94
CA ALA A 75 -16.48 11.73 -5.78
C ALA A 75 -17.40 10.51 -5.70
N ARG A 76 -18.71 10.73 -5.86
CA ARG A 76 -19.71 9.66 -5.84
C ARG A 76 -19.47 8.63 -6.95
N GLU A 77 -19.15 9.09 -8.16
CA GLU A 77 -18.86 8.19 -9.28
C GLU A 77 -17.55 7.43 -9.08
N ALA A 78 -16.53 8.07 -8.52
CA ALA A 78 -15.27 7.42 -8.17
C ALA A 78 -15.49 6.26 -7.18
N HIS A 79 -16.23 6.48 -6.09
CA HIS A 79 -16.55 5.43 -5.13
C HIS A 79 -17.36 4.29 -5.76
N ALA A 80 -18.34 4.62 -6.60
CA ALA A 80 -19.13 3.60 -7.28
C ALA A 80 -18.32 2.77 -8.30
N ILE A 81 -17.29 3.36 -8.92
CA ILE A 81 -16.31 2.65 -9.75
C ILE A 81 -15.44 1.74 -8.90
N LEU A 82 -14.94 2.22 -7.75
CA LEU A 82 -14.15 1.41 -6.83
C LEU A 82 -14.95 0.18 -6.37
N ASP A 83 -16.18 0.37 -5.91
CA ASP A 83 -17.09 -0.73 -5.51
C ASP A 83 -17.30 -1.75 -6.63
N ALA A 84 -17.48 -1.28 -7.87
CA ALA A 84 -17.67 -2.16 -9.02
C ALA A 84 -16.38 -2.91 -9.40
N LEU A 85 -15.22 -2.25 -9.34
CA LEU A 85 -13.92 -2.90 -9.56
C LEU A 85 -13.67 -4.00 -8.52
N VAL A 86 -14.02 -3.78 -7.25
CA VAL A 86 -13.91 -4.84 -6.22
C VAL A 86 -14.65 -6.11 -6.61
N VAL A 87 -15.83 -5.96 -7.23
CA VAL A 87 -16.66 -7.08 -7.68
C VAL A 87 -16.11 -7.73 -8.95
N GLU A 88 -15.68 -6.92 -9.93
CA GLU A 88 -15.32 -7.41 -11.26
C GLU A 88 -13.87 -7.91 -11.39
N VAL A 89 -12.95 -7.42 -10.55
CA VAL A 89 -11.55 -7.90 -10.52
C VAL A 89 -11.21 -8.56 -9.17
N PRO A 90 -11.87 -9.69 -8.83
CA PRO A 90 -11.64 -10.35 -7.56
C PRO A 90 -10.19 -10.80 -7.44
N GLY A 91 -9.59 -10.52 -6.28
CA GLY A 91 -8.19 -10.83 -6.01
C GLY A 91 -7.19 -9.76 -6.43
N PHE A 92 -7.65 -8.61 -6.93
CA PHE A 92 -6.85 -7.39 -6.95
C PHE A 92 -7.02 -6.61 -5.63
N VAL A 93 -5.93 -6.03 -5.17
CA VAL A 93 -5.96 -4.88 -4.25
C VAL A 93 -6.05 -3.64 -5.11
N ILE A 94 -7.04 -2.81 -4.86
CA ILE A 94 -7.21 -1.55 -5.58
C ILE A 94 -6.58 -0.47 -4.72
N GLU A 95 -5.43 0.04 -5.12
CA GLU A 95 -4.89 1.28 -4.56
C GLU A 95 -5.51 2.46 -5.31
N TYR A 96 -6.01 3.46 -4.61
CA TYR A 96 -6.59 4.63 -5.25
C TYR A 96 -6.05 5.94 -4.68
N SER A 97 -5.85 6.91 -5.54
CA SER A 97 -5.77 8.32 -5.15
C SER A 97 -6.72 9.11 -6.04
N LEU A 98 -7.87 9.48 -5.50
CA LEU A 98 -8.89 10.26 -6.17
C LEU A 98 -8.51 11.74 -6.11
N TRP A 99 -7.60 12.13 -6.98
CA TRP A 99 -7.36 13.54 -7.25
C TRP A 99 -8.53 14.10 -8.08
N PRO A 100 -8.99 15.34 -7.89
CA PRO A 100 -8.52 16.39 -6.97
C PRO A 100 -9.17 16.42 -5.59
N ILE A 101 -10.06 15.48 -5.24
CA ILE A 101 -10.73 15.47 -3.91
C ILE A 101 -9.81 15.05 -2.74
N ALA A 102 -8.52 14.87 -3.02
CA ALA A 102 -7.47 14.53 -2.06
C ALA A 102 -7.73 13.24 -1.25
N GLU A 103 -8.59 12.36 -1.73
CA GLU A 103 -8.88 11.08 -1.10
C GLU A 103 -7.91 10.02 -1.59
N ARG A 104 -7.36 9.23 -0.67
CA ARG A 104 -6.48 8.10 -0.97
C ARG A 104 -6.83 6.93 -0.09
N GLY A 105 -6.64 5.73 -0.61
CA GLY A 105 -6.85 4.54 0.19
C GLY A 105 -6.70 3.28 -0.63
N TYR A 106 -7.26 2.23 -0.06
CA TYR A 106 -7.31 0.92 -0.68
C TYR A 106 -8.76 0.43 -0.69
N ALA A 107 -9.16 -0.16 -1.80
CA ALA A 107 -10.43 -0.83 -1.98
C ALA A 107 -10.18 -2.25 -2.46
N GLY A 108 -11.16 -3.11 -2.23
CA GLY A 108 -11.02 -4.51 -2.56
C GLY A 108 -10.01 -5.22 -1.67
N GLY A 109 -9.96 -6.53 -1.84
CA GLY A 109 -9.19 -7.40 -0.96
C GLY A 109 -9.97 -8.66 -0.58
N TRP A 110 -9.51 -9.75 -1.18
CA TRP A 110 -9.37 -11.10 -0.60
C TRP A 110 -10.58 -11.75 0.10
N ALA A 111 -11.77 -11.78 -0.51
CA ALA A 111 -12.92 -12.56 -0.02
C ALA A 111 -12.69 -14.10 0.13
N THR A 112 -11.53 -14.61 -0.29
CA THR A 112 -11.13 -16.02 -0.08
C THR A 112 -9.67 -16.19 0.30
N GLY A 113 -9.05 -15.13 0.82
CA GLY A 113 -7.72 -15.12 1.43
C GLY A 113 -6.52 -15.53 0.57
N TRP A 114 -5.50 -14.71 0.63
CA TRP A 114 -4.12 -15.07 0.31
C TRP A 114 -3.20 -14.00 0.90
N SER A 115 -2.09 -14.43 1.47
CA SER A 115 -0.99 -13.64 2.01
C SER A 115 -0.01 -13.27 0.88
N PRO A 116 0.59 -12.06 0.84
CA PRO A 116 1.69 -11.71 -0.06
C PRO A 116 2.88 -12.68 0.00
N SER A 117 2.99 -13.52 1.04
CA SER A 117 3.97 -14.60 1.15
C SER A 117 3.60 -15.89 0.40
N GLY A 118 2.39 -16.02 -0.16
CA GLY A 118 1.89 -17.26 -0.73
C GLY A 118 0.97 -18.08 0.18
N GLU A 119 0.78 -17.68 1.45
CA GLU A 119 0.07 -18.49 2.45
C GLU A 119 -1.44 -18.18 2.53
N THR A 120 -2.21 -19.23 2.88
CA THR A 120 -3.67 -19.27 3.01
C THR A 120 -4.17 -18.22 4.03
N PRO A 121 -5.42 -17.72 3.95
CA PRO A 121 -6.01 -16.90 5.02
C PRO A 121 -5.80 -17.61 6.37
N LEU A 122 -5.58 -16.81 7.42
CA LEU A 122 -5.45 -17.35 8.75
C LEU A 122 -6.67 -18.25 9.04
N PRO A 123 -6.46 -19.50 9.49
CA PRO A 123 -7.56 -20.40 9.81
C PRO A 123 -8.58 -19.72 10.72
N ALA A 124 -9.87 -19.99 10.52
CA ALA A 124 -10.91 -19.50 11.41
C ALA A 124 -10.57 -19.84 12.87
N GLY A 125 -10.62 -18.85 13.76
CA GLY A 125 -10.22 -18.99 15.16
C GLY A 125 -8.72 -18.76 15.44
N THR A 126 -7.95 -18.29 14.46
CA THR A 126 -6.59 -17.79 14.73
C THR A 126 -6.66 -16.63 15.70
N ASP A 127 -5.92 -16.73 16.80
CA ASP A 127 -5.82 -15.68 17.80
C ASP A 127 -5.03 -14.52 17.22
N VAL A 128 -5.76 -13.46 16.88
CA VAL A 128 -5.17 -12.21 16.39
C VAL A 128 -4.79 -11.43 17.64
N ARG A 129 -3.49 -11.23 17.85
CA ARG A 129 -3.03 -10.42 18.98
C ARG A 129 -3.65 -9.02 18.84
N GLN A 130 -4.55 -8.67 19.75
CA GLN A 130 -5.04 -7.31 19.87
C GLN A 130 -3.91 -6.46 20.43
N PHE A 131 -3.44 -5.52 19.62
CA PHE A 131 -2.60 -4.45 20.10
C PHE A 131 -3.31 -3.14 19.82
N ASP A 132 -3.65 -2.45 20.91
CA ASP A 132 -4.32 -1.15 20.90
C ASP A 132 -3.49 -0.05 20.20
N GLU A 133 -2.23 -0.34 19.83
CA GLU A 133 -1.24 0.61 19.31
C GLU A 133 -1.11 0.64 17.77
N ALA A 134 -1.62 -0.38 17.06
CA ALA A 134 -1.64 -0.44 15.59
C ALA A 134 -3.06 -0.72 15.07
N PRO A 135 -4.03 0.19 15.31
CA PRO A 135 -5.45 -0.02 14.96
C PRO A 135 -5.66 -0.25 13.46
N GLU A 136 -4.75 0.24 12.62
CA GLU A 136 -4.80 0.07 11.16
C GLU A 136 -4.17 -1.25 10.68
N ARG A 137 -3.63 -2.06 11.61
CA ARG A 137 -2.95 -3.34 11.34
C ARG A 137 -1.86 -3.27 10.27
N TRP A 138 -1.32 -2.07 10.04
CA TRP A 138 -0.19 -1.82 9.17
C TRP A 138 1.04 -1.56 10.01
N VAL A 139 2.09 -2.36 9.79
CA VAL A 139 3.39 -2.16 10.41
C VAL A 139 4.41 -1.95 9.31
N ARG A 140 5.14 -0.85 9.33
CA ARG A 140 6.27 -0.64 8.43
C ARG A 140 7.53 -1.22 9.06
N LEU A 141 8.21 -2.04 8.30
CA LEU A 141 9.57 -2.48 8.53
C LEU A 141 10.49 -1.51 7.77
N MET A 142 11.02 -0.51 8.47
CA MET A 142 11.87 0.53 7.89
C MET A 142 12.85 1.08 8.93
N SER A 143 14.04 1.45 8.49
CA SER A 143 15.04 2.09 9.36
C SER A 143 14.87 3.61 9.38
N ASP A 144 15.20 4.21 10.52
CA ASP A 144 15.32 5.65 10.73
C ASP A 144 16.39 5.96 11.79
N TYR A 145 16.90 7.19 11.82
CA TYR A 145 18.06 7.58 12.63
C TYR A 145 17.79 7.47 14.12
N GLY A 146 18.57 6.59 14.78
CA GLY A 146 18.51 6.38 16.22
C GLY A 146 17.20 5.72 16.69
N SER A 147 16.53 5.01 15.78
CA SER A 147 15.21 4.45 16.01
C SER A 147 15.22 2.91 15.97
N THR A 148 14.08 2.28 16.23
CA THR A 148 13.90 0.86 15.94
C THR A 148 13.41 0.65 14.50
N ALA A 149 13.56 -0.56 13.98
CA ALA A 149 13.20 -0.89 12.60
C ALA A 149 11.68 -1.03 12.34
N LEU A 150 10.81 -0.81 13.34
CA LEU A 150 9.37 -1.05 13.25
C LEU A 150 8.58 0.22 13.52
N TRP A 151 7.54 0.44 12.71
CA TRP A 151 6.72 1.65 12.74
C TRP A 151 5.25 1.27 12.61
N ALA A 152 4.41 1.75 13.52
CA ALA A 152 2.96 1.72 13.37
C ALA A 152 2.45 3.09 12.91
N THR A 153 1.14 3.20 12.72
CA THR A 153 0.43 4.46 12.39
C THR A 153 0.92 5.66 13.19
N TYR A 154 1.11 5.48 14.50
CA TYR A 154 1.41 6.58 15.42
C TYR A 154 2.90 6.79 15.69
N GLY A 155 3.78 6.09 14.97
CA GLY A 155 5.22 6.30 15.03
C GLY A 155 6.03 5.03 15.27
N ASN A 156 7.27 5.24 15.71
CA ASN A 156 8.20 4.16 15.98
C ASN A 156 7.75 3.29 17.15
N ILE A 157 7.81 1.97 16.97
CA ILE A 157 7.45 0.99 18.00
C ILE A 157 8.56 -0.05 18.14
N GLY A 158 8.97 -0.33 19.37
CA GLY A 158 9.94 -1.39 19.63
C GLY A 158 9.33 -2.80 19.50
N PRO A 159 10.14 -3.85 19.24
CA PRO A 159 9.68 -5.24 19.18
C PRO A 159 8.86 -5.72 20.40
N GLU A 160 9.13 -5.17 21.57
CA GLU A 160 8.42 -5.42 22.82
C GLU A 160 6.96 -4.98 22.79
N HIS A 161 6.63 -3.93 22.04
CA HIS A 161 5.26 -3.44 21.88
C HIS A 161 4.40 -4.41 21.06
N LEU A 162 5.03 -5.29 20.28
CA LEU A 162 4.36 -6.29 19.45
C LEU A 162 4.53 -7.73 19.98
N ASN A 163 5.18 -7.88 21.15
CA ASN A 163 5.56 -9.17 21.71
C ASN A 163 6.33 -10.06 20.71
N LEU A 164 7.25 -9.47 19.94
CA LEU A 164 8.09 -10.25 19.01
C LEU A 164 9.11 -11.11 19.78
N PRO A 165 9.48 -12.30 19.25
CA PRO A 165 10.52 -13.13 19.85
C PRO A 165 11.86 -12.39 19.97
N ALA A 166 12.56 -12.58 21.09
CA ALA A 166 13.84 -11.90 21.35
C ALA A 166 14.90 -12.14 20.26
N ALA A 167 14.90 -13.32 19.63
CA ALA A 167 15.78 -13.62 18.51
C ALA A 167 15.48 -12.73 17.29
N LEU A 168 14.20 -12.59 16.92
CA LEU A 168 13.79 -11.72 15.82
C LEU A 168 14.05 -10.24 16.13
N ALA A 169 13.81 -9.82 17.38
CA ALA A 169 14.15 -8.48 17.84
C ALA A 169 15.65 -8.16 17.67
N ALA A 170 16.53 -9.13 18.00
CA ALA A 170 17.97 -8.98 17.81
C ALA A 170 18.36 -8.89 16.32
N GLU A 171 17.70 -9.64 15.44
CA GLU A 171 17.94 -9.54 14.00
C GLU A 171 17.48 -8.19 13.42
N LEU A 172 16.32 -7.67 13.86
CA LEU A 172 15.84 -6.33 13.47
C LEU A 172 16.81 -5.24 13.93
N GLN A 173 17.34 -5.35 15.15
CA GLN A 173 18.35 -4.42 15.65
C GLN A 173 19.65 -4.51 14.84
N ALA A 174 20.08 -5.71 14.46
CA ALA A 174 21.26 -5.89 13.62
C ALA A 174 21.06 -5.30 12.21
N TRP A 175 19.85 -5.41 11.65
CA TRP A 175 19.50 -4.81 10.38
C TRP A 175 19.52 -3.28 10.43
N GLN A 176 18.89 -2.68 11.45
CA GLN A 176 18.96 -1.24 11.72
C GLN A 176 20.41 -0.76 11.89
N ALA A 177 21.25 -1.53 12.60
CA ALA A 177 22.65 -1.15 12.83
C ALA A 177 23.46 -1.05 11.53
N ILE A 178 23.14 -1.82 10.48
CA ILE A 178 23.77 -1.68 9.16
C ILE A 178 23.43 -0.31 8.58
N TRP A 179 22.16 0.09 8.64
CA TRP A 179 21.71 1.38 8.14
C TRP A 179 22.37 2.53 8.92
N ASP A 180 22.39 2.46 10.26
CA ASP A 180 23.01 3.49 11.11
C ASP A 180 24.52 3.65 10.84
N SER A 181 25.24 2.57 10.52
CA SER A 181 26.69 2.62 10.31
C SER A 181 27.11 2.85 8.87
N GLU A 182 26.28 2.49 7.89
CA GLU A 182 26.65 2.48 6.47
C GLU A 182 25.90 3.51 5.63
N LEU A 183 24.78 4.08 6.12
CA LEU A 183 24.03 5.13 5.42
C LEU A 183 24.23 6.50 6.07
N ASP A 184 24.82 7.41 5.30
CA ASP A 184 24.87 8.83 5.63
C ASP A 184 23.85 9.60 4.78
N TRP A 185 23.11 10.52 5.38
CA TRP A 185 22.00 11.20 4.71
C TRP A 185 22.46 12.22 3.66
N GLU A 186 23.70 12.73 3.74
CA GLU A 186 24.25 13.65 2.75
C GLU A 186 24.91 12.91 1.58
N THR A 187 25.61 11.83 1.90
CA THR A 187 26.51 11.14 0.98
C THR A 187 26.00 9.78 0.49
N GLY A 188 24.91 9.28 1.09
CA GLY A 188 24.28 8.02 0.73
C GLY A 188 24.98 6.82 1.37
N TRP A 189 24.86 5.66 0.71
CA TRP A 189 25.46 4.41 1.19
C TRP A 189 26.98 4.45 1.05
N SER A 190 27.69 3.93 2.06
CA SER A 190 29.15 3.78 2.06
C SER A 190 29.67 2.95 0.88
N SER A 191 28.85 2.03 0.37
CA SER A 191 29.12 1.19 -0.78
C SER A 191 27.83 0.55 -1.33
N ASP A 192 27.85 0.16 -2.61
CA ASP A 192 26.77 -0.61 -3.23
C ASP A 192 26.53 -1.96 -2.52
N ALA A 193 27.60 -2.57 -1.99
CA ALA A 193 27.51 -3.83 -1.26
C ALA A 193 26.75 -3.67 0.07
N ALA A 194 26.94 -2.56 0.78
CA ALA A 194 26.20 -2.26 2.00
C ALA A 194 24.72 -2.03 1.69
N ALA A 195 24.41 -1.26 0.65
CA ALA A 195 23.04 -1.02 0.18
C ALA A 195 22.33 -2.33 -0.17
N GLN A 196 23.00 -3.19 -0.95
CA GLN A 196 22.45 -4.48 -1.35
C GLN A 196 22.23 -5.41 -0.15
N ARG A 197 23.21 -5.49 0.78
CA ARG A 197 23.07 -6.29 2.00
C ARG A 197 21.89 -5.83 2.84
N TYR A 198 21.74 -4.53 3.06
CA TYR A 198 20.62 -3.98 3.81
C TYR A 198 19.27 -4.34 3.16
N ARG A 199 19.17 -4.23 1.83
CA ARG A 199 17.98 -4.64 1.08
C ARG A 199 17.68 -6.12 1.25
N ASP A 200 18.66 -6.99 1.03
CA ASP A 200 18.50 -8.45 1.10
C ASP A 200 18.10 -8.91 2.50
N ASP A 201 18.72 -8.33 3.54
CA ASP A 201 18.36 -8.60 4.93
C ASP A 201 16.93 -8.14 5.25
N GLY A 202 16.50 -6.98 4.73
CA GLY A 202 15.12 -6.50 4.89
C GLY A 202 14.10 -7.43 4.24
N LEU A 203 14.37 -7.88 3.01
CA LEU A 203 13.52 -8.84 2.29
C LEU A 203 13.44 -10.20 3.00
N ARG A 204 14.54 -10.64 3.63
CA ARG A 204 14.58 -11.85 4.45
C ARG A 204 13.79 -11.71 5.75
N LEU A 205 13.86 -10.54 6.40
CA LEU A 205 13.18 -10.26 7.67
C LEU A 205 11.67 -10.07 7.51
N LEU A 206 11.24 -9.48 6.41
CA LEU A 206 9.83 -9.19 6.12
C LEU A 206 8.88 -10.38 6.39
N PRO A 207 9.07 -11.58 5.81
CA PRO A 207 8.18 -12.72 6.07
C PRO A 207 8.27 -13.25 7.51
N LEU A 208 9.41 -13.08 8.19
CA LEU A 208 9.57 -13.50 9.59
C LEU A 208 8.78 -12.59 10.53
N VAL A 209 8.83 -11.28 10.31
CA VAL A 209 8.02 -10.30 11.07
C VAL A 209 6.54 -10.54 10.82
N ALA A 210 6.14 -10.73 9.57
CA ALA A 210 4.75 -11.00 9.23
C ALA A 210 4.20 -12.28 9.89
N ALA A 211 5.01 -13.34 9.99
CA ALA A 211 4.60 -14.60 10.65
C ALA A 211 4.29 -14.41 12.15
N GLU A 212 4.98 -13.48 12.82
CA GLU A 212 4.77 -13.17 14.23
C GLU A 212 3.61 -12.17 14.47
N LEU A 213 3.10 -11.57 13.40
CA LEU A 213 2.03 -10.55 13.43
C LEU A 213 0.79 -11.00 12.64
N PRO A 214 0.14 -12.12 13.02
CA PRO A 214 -1.08 -12.55 12.35
C PRO A 214 -2.13 -11.44 12.39
N GLY A 215 -2.76 -11.19 11.25
CA GLY A 215 -3.76 -10.14 11.09
C GLY A 215 -3.20 -8.78 10.67
N HIS A 216 -1.88 -8.63 10.54
CA HIS A 216 -1.24 -7.40 10.09
C HIS A 216 -0.67 -7.53 8.67
N VAL A 217 -0.60 -6.39 7.98
CA VAL A 217 0.27 -6.20 6.81
C VAL A 217 1.56 -5.57 7.28
N VAL A 218 2.66 -6.17 6.87
CA VAL A 218 4.00 -5.62 7.07
C VAL A 218 4.48 -5.04 5.74
N GLU A 219 4.79 -3.75 5.71
CA GLU A 219 5.40 -3.05 4.57
C GLU A 219 6.89 -2.88 4.83
N LEU A 220 7.75 -3.50 4.03
CA LEU A 220 9.17 -3.21 4.00
C LEU A 220 9.42 -1.95 3.17
N ILE A 221 10.18 -1.01 3.72
CA ILE A 221 10.79 0.10 2.97
C ILE A 221 12.31 0.00 3.13
N ALA A 222 12.99 -0.40 2.05
CA ALA A 222 14.44 -0.60 2.03
C ALA A 222 15.07 0.19 0.88
N GLY A 223 15.45 1.44 1.17
CA GLY A 223 15.91 2.37 0.14
C GLY A 223 14.74 2.85 -0.73
N GLY A 224 14.83 2.66 -2.04
CA GLY A 224 13.74 2.97 -2.98
C GLY A 224 12.71 1.85 -3.15
N ASP A 225 12.98 0.67 -2.60
CA ASP A 225 12.17 -0.52 -2.82
C ASP A 225 11.12 -0.68 -1.73
N ARG A 226 9.92 -1.12 -2.14
CA ARG A 226 8.83 -1.50 -1.25
C ARG A 226 8.46 -2.96 -1.44
N ALA A 227 8.22 -3.67 -0.36
CA ALA A 227 7.69 -5.03 -0.39
C ALA A 227 6.68 -5.22 0.73
N TYR A 228 5.82 -6.23 0.61
CA TYR A 228 4.73 -6.46 1.57
C TYR A 228 4.64 -7.93 1.95
N ALA A 229 4.26 -8.22 3.20
CA ALA A 229 3.96 -9.57 3.71
C ALA A 229 2.86 -9.51 4.78
N GLY A 230 2.33 -10.68 5.16
CA GLY A 230 1.30 -10.80 6.21
C GLY A 230 -0.11 -10.99 5.66
N ALA A 231 -1.07 -11.28 6.52
CA ALA A 231 -2.43 -11.59 6.09
C ALA A 231 -3.45 -10.80 6.92
N TRP A 232 -4.46 -10.27 6.22
CA TRP A 232 -5.65 -9.73 6.85
C TRP A 232 -6.53 -10.83 7.42
N VAL A 233 -7.38 -10.46 8.37
CA VAL A 233 -8.44 -11.33 8.89
C VAL A 233 -9.73 -11.00 8.17
N ASP A 234 -10.39 -12.01 7.61
CA ASP A 234 -11.64 -11.86 6.87
C ASP A 234 -12.69 -11.04 7.65
N GLY A 235 -13.32 -10.09 6.97
CA GLY A 235 -14.39 -9.26 7.51
C GLY A 235 -13.93 -7.98 8.24
N TRP A 236 -12.64 -7.63 8.17
CA TRP A 236 -12.13 -6.39 8.75
C TRP A 236 -11.45 -5.52 7.70
N LEU A 237 -12.09 -4.41 7.32
CA LEU A 237 -11.49 -3.34 6.52
C LEU A 237 -10.86 -2.33 7.49
N PRO A 238 -9.59 -1.94 7.32
CA PRO A 238 -9.06 -0.82 8.09
C PRO A 238 -9.88 0.43 7.75
N THR A 239 -10.49 1.05 8.76
CA THR A 239 -10.69 2.50 8.69
C THR A 239 -9.30 3.10 8.71
N LEU A 240 -8.79 3.50 7.54
CA LEU A 240 -7.65 4.40 7.46
C LEU A 240 -8.00 5.66 8.29
N PRO A 241 -7.02 6.28 8.94
CA PRO A 241 -7.30 7.51 9.65
C PRO A 241 -7.77 8.52 8.62
N ASP A 242 -8.67 9.43 9.00
CA ASP A 242 -8.99 10.59 8.20
C ASP A 242 -7.70 11.40 8.00
N THR A 243 -6.86 11.03 7.00
CA THR A 243 -5.75 11.86 6.57
C THR A 243 -6.36 12.98 5.78
N VAL A 244 -6.90 13.96 6.51
CA VAL A 244 -7.07 15.31 6.01
C VAL A 244 -5.66 15.82 5.78
N TYR A 245 -5.10 15.54 4.59
CA TYR A 245 -3.97 16.33 4.13
C TYR A 245 -4.51 17.75 4.05
N SER A 246 -4.02 18.63 4.93
CA SER A 246 -4.04 20.05 4.66
C SER A 246 -3.36 20.18 3.30
N ALA A 247 -4.14 20.50 2.26
CA ALA A 247 -3.59 21.02 1.02
C ALA A 247 -2.53 22.04 1.44
N TYR A 248 -1.29 21.84 0.98
CA TYR A 248 -0.15 22.68 1.29
C TYR A 248 -0.58 24.15 1.44
N GLY A 249 -0.57 24.63 2.67
CA GLY A 249 -0.73 26.05 2.99
C GLY A 249 0.63 26.70 2.96
N ASP A 250 0.96 27.29 1.81
CA ASP A 250 1.38 28.68 1.60
C ASP A 250 2.05 28.85 0.22
#